data_AF-A0A7C1FYN7-F1
#
_entry.id   AF-A0A7C1FYN7-F1
#
_cell.length_a   1.000
_cell.length_b   1.000
_cell.length_c   1.000
_cell.angle_alpha   90.00
_cell.angle_beta   90.00
_cell.angle_gamma   90.00
#
_symmetry.space_group_name_H-M   'P 1'
#
loop_
_entity.id
_entity.type
_entity.pdbx_description
1 polymer ?
#
loop_
_entity_poly.entity_id
_entity_poly.type
_entity_poly.pdbx_seq_one_letter_code
_entity_poly.pdbx_strand_id
1 'polypeptide(L)' 'MAKYHIAVLPGDGVGKDVMDAAMKVLEHIDIDADYIYGDVGWEFWKKEGNPLPDRTLELLR' A
#
# COMPACT_ATOMS: atom_id res chain seq x y z
N MET A 1 6.00 -18.52 -6.69
CA MET A 1 6.33 -17.10 -6.45
C MET A 1 5.59 -16.34 -7.51
N ALA A 2 4.81 -15.32 -7.13
CA ALA A 2 4.18 -14.47 -8.12
C ALA A 2 5.26 -13.76 -8.95
N LYS A 3 4.96 -13.45 -10.21
CA LYS A 3 5.87 -12.73 -11.09
C LYS A 3 6.19 -11.33 -10.58
N TYR A 4 5.25 -10.69 -9.88
CA TYR A 4 5.40 -9.35 -9.33
C TYR A 4 5.15 -9.33 -7.82
N HIS A 5 5.92 -8.53 -7.10
CA HIS A 5 5.67 -8.20 -5.70
C HIS A 5 5.39 -6.70 -5.62
N ILE A 6 4.18 -6.32 -5.24
CA ILE A 6 3.69 -4.94 -5.33
C ILE A 6 3.32 -4.45 -3.94
N ALA A 7 4.02 -3.41 -3.48
CA ALA A 7 3.65 -2.71 -2.27
C ALA A 7 2.44 -1.80 -2.52
N VAL A 8 1.41 -1.90 -1.68
CA VAL A 8 0.21 -1.06 -1.73
C VAL A 8 0.26 -0.07 -0.57
N LEU A 9 0.36 1.22 -0.89
CA LEU A 9 0.49 2.32 0.06
C LEU A 9 -0.66 3.33 -0.15
N PRO A 10 -1.84 3.15 0.49
CA PRO A 10 -3.05 3.93 0.21
C PRO A 10 -2.97 5.42 0.55
N GLY A 11 -2.06 5.82 1.44
CA GLY A 11 -1.94 7.19 1.91
C GLY A 11 -3.19 7.67 2.66
N ASP A 12 -3.51 8.96 2.53
CA ASP A 12 -4.61 9.62 3.25
C ASP A 12 -5.61 10.31 2.31
N GLY A 13 -6.76 10.67 2.87
CA GLY A 13 -7.82 11.38 2.15
C GLY A 13 -8.27 10.60 0.91
N VAL A 14 -8.38 11.31 -0.22
CA VAL A 14 -8.80 10.74 -1.51
C VAL A 14 -7.86 9.64 -2.03
N GLY A 15 -6.63 9.56 -1.52
CA GLY A 15 -5.68 8.51 -1.89
C GLY A 15 -6.22 7.10 -1.60
N LYS A 16 -6.97 6.94 -0.49
CA LYS A 16 -7.59 5.65 -0.12
C LYS A 16 -8.66 5.25 -1.12
N ASP A 17 -9.56 6.16 -1.47
CA ASP A 17 -10.65 5.89 -2.42
C ASP A 17 -10.09 5.55 -3.82
N VAL A 18 -9.05 6.27 -4.25
CA VAL A 18 -8.35 6.02 -5.52
C VAL A 18 -7.67 4.66 -5.50
N MET A 19 -7.02 4.30 -4.39
CA MET A 19 -6.39 2.98 -4.29
C MET A 19 -7.41 1.86 -4.26
N ASP A 20 -8.51 2.00 -3.54
CA ASP A 20 -9.58 0.99 -3.53
C ASP A 20 -10.15 0.78 -4.94
N ALA A 21 -10.31 1.84 -5.73
CA ALA A 21 -10.72 1.74 -7.13
C ALA A 21 -9.66 1.04 -8.00
N ALA A 22 -8.38 1.37 -7.82
CA ALA A 22 -7.29 0.74 -8.56
C ALA A 22 -7.15 -0.76 -8.25
N MET A 23 -7.27 -1.15 -6.97
CA MET A 23 -7.20 -2.55 -6.56
C MET A 23 -8.31 -3.39 -7.18
N LYS A 24 -9.53 -2.85 -7.32
CA LYS A 24 -10.62 -3.53 -8.04
C LYS A 24 -10.29 -3.78 -9.50
N VAL A 25 -9.65 -2.82 -10.18
CA VAL A 25 -9.22 -3.01 -11.57
C VAL A 25 -8.15 -4.09 -11.65
N LEU A 26 -7.16 -4.06 -10.75
CA LEU A 26 -6.09 -5.04 -10.68
C LEU A 26 -6.59 -6.46 -10.42
N GLU A 27 -7.60 -6.62 -9.55
CA GLU A 27 -8.28 -7.89 -9.31
C GLU A 27 -8.98 -8.42 -10.56
N HIS A 28 -9.60 -7.55 -11.38
CA HIS A 28 -10.31 -7.97 -12.59
C HIS A 28 -9.39 -8.39 -13.74
N ILE A 29 -8.18 -7.81 -13.82
CA ILE A 29 -7.22 -8.15 -14.88
C ILE A 29 -6.37 -9.37 -14.54
N ASP A 30 -6.48 -9.92 -13.32
CA ASP A 30 -5.85 -11.16 -12.84
C ASP A 30 -4.35 -11.24 -13.18
N ILE A 31 -3.60 -10.20 -12.79
CA ILE A 31 -2.14 -10.22 -12.95
C ILE A 31 -1.51 -11.13 -11.89
N ASP A 32 -0.47 -11.87 -12.29
CA ASP A 32 0.33 -12.72 -11.40
C ASP A 32 1.21 -11.87 -10.47
N ALA A 33 0.58 -11.33 -9.42
CA ALA A 33 1.19 -10.40 -8.48
C ALA A 33 0.78 -10.70 -7.03
N ASP A 34 1.74 -10.61 -6.12
CA ASP A 34 1.52 -10.60 -4.68
C ASP A 34 1.44 -9.14 -4.19
N TYR A 35 0.32 -8.78 -3.57
CA TYR A 35 0.10 -7.43 -3.02
C TYR A 35 0.38 -7.40 -1.53
N ILE A 36 1.24 -6.48 -1.09
CA ILE A 36 1.64 -6.32 0.31
C ILE A 36 1.30 -4.90 0.76
N TYR A 37 0.42 -4.77 1.74
CA TYR A 37 0.03 -3.47 2.26
C TYR A 37 1.07 -2.94 3.25
N GLY A 38 1.49 -1.70 3.04
CA GLY A 38 2.42 -1.00 3.92
C GLY A 38 1.74 0.14 4.68
N ASP A 39 2.27 0.39 5.87
CA ASP A 39 1.79 1.45 6.75
C ASP A 39 2.26 2.81 6.25
N VAL A 40 1.33 3.72 6.00
CA VAL A 40 1.63 5.09 5.56
C VAL A 40 0.52 6.04 5.97
N GLY A 41 0.87 7.28 6.28
CA GLY A 41 -0.07 8.39 6.39
C GLY A 41 -0.33 8.90 7.81
N TRP A 42 -1.41 9.66 7.92
CA TRP A 42 -1.77 10.51 9.05
C TRP A 42 -2.02 9.73 10.35
N GLU A 43 -2.57 8.53 10.25
CA GLU A 43 -2.76 7.67 11.42
C GLU A 43 -1.44 7.30 12.10
N PHE A 44 -0.39 7.04 11.31
CA PHE A 44 0.94 6.71 11.83
C PHE A 44 1.69 7.95 12.30
N TRP A 45 1.51 9.09 11.64
CA TRP A 45 1.97 10.37 12.17
C TRP A 45 1.41 10.64 13.58
N LYS A 46 0.09 10.51 13.76
CA LYS A 46 -0.57 10.79 15.05
C LYS A 46 -0.11 9.86 16.18
N LYS A 47 0.12 8.58 15.87
CA LYS A 47 0.44 7.54 16.88
C LYS A 47 1.92 7.41 17.16
N GLU A 48 2.75 7.57 16.14
CA GLU A 48 4.16 7.19 16.16
C GLU A 48 5.09 8.37 15.82
N GLY A 49 4.57 9.52 15.40
CA GLY A 49 5.37 10.66 14.96
C GLY A 49 6.10 10.41 13.65
N ASN A 50 5.76 9.34 12.93
CA ASN A 50 6.38 8.96 11.67
C ASN A 50 5.28 8.60 10.64
N PRO A 51 5.12 9.36 9.54
CA PRO A 51 4.09 9.07 8.55
C PRO A 51 4.51 7.96 7.57
N LEU A 52 5.78 7.57 7.55
CA LEU A 52 6.31 6.46 6.78
C LEU A 52 7.24 5.61 7.67
N PRO A 53 6.67 4.73 8.50
CA PRO A 53 7.41 3.91 9.44
C PRO A 53 8.50 3.05 8.77
N ASP A 54 9.58 2.77 9.50
CA ASP A 54 10.71 1.98 8.99
C ASP A 54 10.31 0.59 8.52
N ARG A 55 9.29 -0.03 9.14
CA ARG A 55 8.71 -1.31 8.68
C ARG A 55 8.16 -1.25 7.26
N THR A 56 7.65 -0.09 6.82
CA THR A 56 7.19 0.12 5.45
C THR A 56 8.37 0.27 4.50
N LEU A 57 9.46 0.92 4.95
CA LEU A 57 10.69 0.98 4.18
C LEU A 57 11.34 -0.39 4.03
N GLU A 58 11.28 -1.24 5.06
CA GLU A 58 11.76 -2.62 5.01
C GLU A 58 10.94 -3.48 4.05
N LEU A 59 9.62 -3.30 4.00
CA LEU A 59 8.73 -3.97 3.05
C LEU A 59 9.11 -3.65 1.58
N LEU A 60 9.65 -2.46 1.32
CA LEU A 60 10.01 -1.99 -0.04
C LEU A 60 11.40 -2.47 -0.52
N ARG A 61 12.19 -3.15 0.33
CA ARG A 61 13.53 -3.66 -0.02
C ARG A 61 13.47 -5.04 -0.65
#